data_AF-A0A838D3I0-F1
#
_entry.id   AF-A0A838D3I0-F1
#
_cell.length_a   1.000
_cell.length_b   1.000
_cell.length_c   1.000
_cell.angle_alpha   90.00
_cell.angle_beta   90.00
_cell.angle_gamma   90.00
#
_symmetry.space_group_name_H-M   'P 1'
#
loop_
_entity.id
_entity.type
_entity.pdbx_description
1 polymer ?
#
loop_
_entity_poly.entity_id
_entity_poly.type
_entity_poly.pdbx_seq_one_letter_code
_entity_poly.pdbx_strand_id
1 'polypeptide(L)'
;MKCATSCIGEQDVKMMARCIQLCRDRANICLTCAAFMSRDSEFAKQICNTCADICEACAQECGKHTDMDHCQKCAQACRKCADECRRMSS
;
A
#
# COMPACT_ATOMS: atom_id res chain seq x y z
N MET A 1 -2.61 0.22 -7.50
CA MET A 1 -2.32 0.96 -8.75
C MET A 1 -3.38 2.01 -9.08
N LYS A 2 -4.69 1.71 -9.07
CA LYS A 2 -5.76 2.68 -9.40
C LYS A 2 -5.61 4.06 -8.73
N CYS A 3 -5.31 4.09 -7.43
CA CYS A 3 -5.13 5.35 -6.69
C CYS A 3 -4.01 6.23 -7.25
N ALA A 4 -2.83 5.67 -7.56
CA ALA A 4 -1.72 6.44 -8.14
C ALA A 4 -2.10 7.05 -9.50
N THR A 5 -2.82 6.28 -10.33
CA THR A 5 -3.30 6.78 -11.63
C THR A 5 -4.30 7.92 -11.46
N SER A 6 -5.22 7.82 -10.49
CA SER A 6 -6.16 8.90 -10.17
C SER A 6 -5.43 10.15 -9.65
N CYS A 7 -4.49 9.99 -8.70
CA CYS A 7 -3.67 11.08 -8.17
C CYS A 7 -2.91 11.89 -9.22
N ILE A 8 -2.50 11.25 -10.34
CA ILE A 8 -1.80 11.93 -11.43
C ILE A 8 -2.73 12.89 -12.20
N GLY A 9 -4.03 12.60 -12.22
CA GLY A 9 -5.05 13.42 -12.88
C GLY A 9 -5.57 14.59 -12.03
N GLU A 10 -5.16 14.70 -10.76
CA GLU A 10 -5.60 15.76 -9.87
C GLU A 10 -4.99 17.12 -10.26
N GLN A 11 -5.73 18.21 -10.01
CA GLN A 11 -5.32 19.57 -10.40
C GLN A 11 -3.98 19.97 -9.79
N ASP A 12 -3.72 19.61 -8.54
CA ASP A 12 -2.43 19.80 -7.88
C ASP A 12 -1.72 18.45 -7.66
N VAL A 13 -1.13 17.94 -8.75
CA VAL A 13 -0.35 16.70 -8.73
C VAL A 13 0.88 16.77 -7.82
N LYS A 14 1.41 17.98 -7.54
CA LYS A 14 2.59 18.13 -6.67
C LYS A 14 2.24 17.78 -5.23
N MET A 15 1.06 18.19 -4.76
CA MET A 15 0.54 17.78 -3.46
C MET A 15 0.33 16.26 -3.38
N MET A 16 0.09 15.60 -4.51
CA MET A 16 -0.12 14.14 -4.57
C MET A 16 1.18 13.33 -4.69
N ALA A 17 2.36 13.97 -4.83
CA ALA A 17 3.61 13.29 -5.15
C ALA A 17 3.95 12.16 -4.16
N ARG A 18 3.78 12.43 -2.85
CA ARG A 18 4.04 11.44 -1.79
C ARG A 18 3.04 10.28 -1.84
N CYS A 19 1.76 10.58 -2.04
CA CYS A 19 0.70 9.58 -2.19
C CYS A 19 0.96 8.67 -3.41
N ILE A 20 1.37 9.25 -4.56
CA ILE A 20 1.73 8.52 -5.78
C ILE A 20 2.91 7.59 -5.53
N GLN A 21 3.97 8.07 -4.88
CA GLN A 21 5.15 7.27 -4.58
C GLN A 21 4.78 6.06 -3.71
N LEU A 22 4.11 6.30 -2.57
CA LEU A 22 3.71 5.22 -1.67
C LEU A 22 2.70 4.25 -2.31
N CYS A 23 1.80 4.74 -3.16
CA CYS A 23 0.87 3.89 -3.91
C CYS A 23 1.57 2.94 -4.88
N ARG A 24 2.72 3.35 -5.44
CA ARG A 24 3.55 2.51 -6.31
C ARG A 24 4.36 1.51 -5.49
N ASP A 25 5.01 1.98 -4.43
CA ASP A 25 5.82 1.15 -3.53
C ASP A 25 4.96 0.02 -2.94
N ARG A 26 3.78 0.34 -2.40
CA ARG A 26 2.87 -0.67 -1.87
C ARG A 26 2.43 -1.69 -2.92
N ALA A 27 2.23 -1.26 -4.17
CA ALA A 27 1.72 -2.16 -5.20
C ALA A 27 2.78 -3.21 -5.55
N ASN A 28 4.04 -2.78 -5.64
CA ASN A 28 5.16 -3.68 -5.88
C ASN A 28 5.39 -4.63 -4.70
N ILE A 29 5.45 -4.12 -3.47
CA ILE A 29 5.71 -5.00 -2.32
C ILE A 29 4.55 -5.95 -2.04
N CYS A 30 3.28 -5.54 -2.20
CA CYS A 30 2.14 -6.46 -2.05
C CYS A 30 2.22 -7.62 -3.05
N LEU A 31 2.61 -7.33 -4.30
CA LEU A 31 2.78 -8.37 -5.32
C LEU A 31 3.95 -9.31 -4.97
N THR A 32 5.08 -8.75 -4.56
CA THR A 32 6.24 -9.54 -4.11
C THR A 32 5.88 -10.42 -2.90
N CYS A 33 5.22 -9.85 -1.90
CA CYS A 33 4.76 -10.56 -0.71
C CYS A 33 3.85 -11.73 -1.10
N ALA A 34 2.82 -11.48 -1.91
CA ALA A 34 1.92 -12.52 -2.40
C ALA A 34 2.66 -13.65 -3.15
N ALA A 35 3.65 -13.29 -3.98
CA ALA A 35 4.44 -14.26 -4.73
C ALA A 35 5.35 -15.12 -3.84
N PHE A 36 5.90 -14.56 -2.75
CA PHE A 36 6.73 -15.32 -1.81
C PHE A 36 5.88 -16.22 -0.91
N MET A 37 4.71 -15.75 -0.48
CA MET A 37 3.75 -16.55 0.27
C MET A 37 3.22 -17.71 -0.56
N SER A 38 2.89 -17.50 -1.84
CA SER A 38 2.31 -18.54 -2.70
C SER A 38 3.25 -19.69 -3.04
N ARG A 39 4.57 -19.49 -2.85
CA ARG A 39 5.60 -20.51 -3.08
C ARG A 39 6.22 -21.03 -1.79
N ASP A 40 5.60 -20.73 -0.64
CA ASP A 40 6.05 -21.16 0.68
C ASP A 40 7.54 -20.83 0.95
N SER A 41 7.95 -19.61 0.61
CA SER A 41 9.33 -19.17 0.80
C SER A 41 9.68 -19.04 2.28
N GLU A 42 10.88 -19.49 2.68
CA GLU A 42 11.43 -19.25 4.02
C GLU A 42 11.54 -17.76 4.41
N PHE A 43 11.51 -16.85 3.42
CA PHE A 43 11.56 -15.40 3.63
C PHE A 43 10.18 -14.73 3.68
N ALA A 44 9.08 -15.50 3.57
CA ALA A 44 7.73 -14.95 3.51
C ALA A 44 7.40 -14.08 4.73
N LYS A 45 7.79 -14.48 5.94
CA LYS A 45 7.52 -13.71 7.16
C LYS A 45 8.21 -12.35 7.17
N GLN A 46 9.49 -12.30 6.78
CA GLN A 46 10.28 -11.07 6.70
C GLN A 46 9.69 -10.11 5.66
N ILE A 47 9.25 -10.65 4.53
CA ILE A 47 8.63 -9.85 3.47
C ILE A 47 7.24 -9.35 3.89
N CYS A 48 6.46 -10.17 4.60
CA CYS A 48 5.18 -9.75 5.20
C CYS A 48 5.37 -8.55 6.15
N ASN A 49 6.39 -8.57 7.00
CA ASN A 49 6.69 -7.43 7.89
C ASN A 49 6.94 -6.13 7.09
N THR A 50 7.81 -6.18 6.08
CA THR A 50 8.09 -5.03 5.22
C THR A 50 6.84 -4.58 4.44
N CYS A 51 6.04 -5.53 3.96
CA CYS A 51 4.79 -5.25 3.26
C CYS A 51 3.80 -4.52 4.19
N ALA A 52 3.71 -4.92 5.46
CA ALA A 52 2.87 -4.26 6.45
C ALA A 52 3.32 -2.80 6.68
N ASP A 53 4.61 -2.55 6.87
CA ASP A 53 5.15 -1.20 7.10
C ASP A 53 4.86 -0.25 5.93
N ILE A 54 5.04 -0.73 4.69
CA ILE A 54 4.77 0.07 3.48
C ILE A 54 3.26 0.30 3.30
N CYS A 55 2.44 -0.71 3.58
CA CYS A 55 0.99 -0.57 3.53
C CYS A 55 0.49 0.45 4.57
N GLU A 56 1.01 0.42 5.78
CA GLU A 56 0.69 1.38 6.84
C GLU A 56 1.06 2.81 6.41
N ALA A 57 2.28 3.01 5.88
CA ALA A 57 2.72 4.31 5.38
C ALA A 57 1.81 4.82 4.25
N CYS A 58 1.44 3.96 3.30
CA CYS A 58 0.52 4.33 2.23
C CYS A 58 -0.90 4.63 2.75
N ALA A 59 -1.37 3.86 3.73
CA ALA A 59 -2.67 4.08 4.35
C ALA A 59 -2.75 5.43 5.06
N GLN A 60 -1.71 5.79 5.81
CA GLN A 60 -1.61 7.06 6.51
C GLN A 60 -1.58 8.23 5.54
N GLU A 61 -0.78 8.13 4.47
CA GLU A 61 -0.71 9.19 3.45
C GLU A 61 -2.03 9.34 2.70
N CYS A 62 -2.58 8.25 2.16
CA CYS A 62 -3.86 8.29 1.45
C CYS A 62 -4.99 8.80 2.37
N GLY A 63 -4.95 8.46 3.65
CA GLY A 63 -5.93 8.90 4.65
C GLY A 63 -5.99 10.41 4.86
N LYS A 64 -4.92 11.15 4.54
CA LYS A 64 -4.91 12.64 4.62
C LYS A 64 -5.81 13.29 3.58
N HIS A 65 -6.13 12.60 2.50
CA HIS A 65 -6.95 13.12 1.40
C HIS A 65 -8.42 12.73 1.60
N THR A 66 -9.08 13.35 2.59
CA THR A 66 -10.46 12.99 3.02
C THR A 66 -11.50 13.17 1.94
N ASP A 67 -11.30 14.15 1.06
CA ASP A 67 -12.26 14.50 0.00
C ASP A 67 -12.09 13.66 -1.28
N MET A 68 -11.09 12.76 -1.30
CA MET A 68 -10.76 11.93 -2.45
C MET A 68 -11.16 10.47 -2.20
N ASP A 69 -12.28 10.04 -2.78
CA ASP A 69 -12.82 8.67 -2.62
C ASP A 69 -11.80 7.58 -3.00
N HIS A 70 -11.01 7.79 -4.07
CA HIS A 70 -9.99 6.83 -4.48
C HIS A 70 -8.88 6.68 -3.43
N CYS A 71 -8.51 7.75 -2.73
CA CYS A 71 -7.54 7.74 -1.64
C CYS A 71 -8.11 7.04 -0.41
N GLN A 72 -9.37 7.31 -0.04
CA GLN A 72 -10.00 6.64 1.12
C GLN A 72 -10.12 5.13 0.91
N LYS A 73 -10.55 4.69 -0.29
CA LYS A 73 -10.56 3.27 -0.66
C LYS A 73 -9.17 2.65 -0.64
N CYS A 74 -8.17 3.39 -1.11
CA CYS A 74 -6.78 2.97 -1.04
C CYS A 74 -6.33 2.77 0.41
N ALA A 75 -6.60 3.74 1.29
CA ALA A 75 -6.23 3.70 2.69
C ALA A 75 -6.84 2.49 3.42
N GLN A 76 -8.14 2.26 3.23
CA GLN A 76 -8.83 1.11 3.82
C GLN A 76 -8.24 -0.23 3.37
N ALA A 77 -7.99 -0.38 2.06
CA ALA A 77 -7.38 -1.60 1.52
C ALA A 77 -5.96 -1.82 2.06
N CYS A 78 -5.18 -0.75 2.23
CA CYS A 78 -3.83 -0.83 2.78
C CYS A 78 -3.83 -1.23 4.25
N ARG A 79 -4.72 -0.65 5.09
CA ARG A 79 -4.85 -1.05 6.50
C ARG A 79 -5.15 -2.54 6.63
N LYS A 80 -6.13 -3.02 5.85
CA LYS A 80 -6.46 -4.45 5.80
C LYS A 80 -5.26 -5.30 5.40
N CYS A 81 -4.51 -4.89 4.37
CA CYS A 81 -3.32 -5.61 3.94
C CYS A 81 -2.23 -5.63 5.02
N ALA A 82 -2.01 -4.51 5.72
CA ALA A 82 -1.05 -4.42 6.81
C ALA A 82 -1.42 -5.38 7.96
N ASP A 83 -2.69 -5.38 8.37
CA ASP A 83 -3.19 -6.27 9.43
C ASP A 83 -2.97 -7.75 9.09
N GLU A 84 -3.32 -8.17 7.87
CA GLU A 84 -3.10 -9.56 7.45
C GLU A 84 -1.62 -9.90 7.37
N CYS A 85 -0.79 -9.01 6.81
CA CYS A 85 0.65 -9.23 6.74
C CYS A 85 1.28 -9.37 8.14
N ARG A 86 0.83 -8.59 9.13
CA ARG A 86 1.28 -8.73 10.53
C ARG A 86 0.90 -10.07 11.15
N ARG A 87 -0.28 -10.59 10.83
CA ARG A 87 -0.68 -11.94 11.28
C ARG A 87 0.20 -13.01 10.65
N MET A 88 0.53 -12.87 9.37
CA MET A 88 1.35 -13.84 8.65
C MET A 88 2.84 -13.78 9.00
N SER A 89 3.33 -12.65 9.50
CA SER A 89 4.70 -12.48 9.95
C SER A 89 4.96 -12.96 11.39
N SER A 90 3.91 -13.33 12.12
CA SER A 90 3.98 -13.80 13.50
C SER A 90 4.36 -15.28 13.61
#